data_AF-A0A382XJT0-F1
#
_entry.id   AF-A0A382XJT0-F1
#
_cell.length_a   1.000
_cell.length_b   1.000
_cell.length_c   1.000
_cell.angle_alpha   90.00
_cell.angle_beta   90.00
_cell.angle_gamma   90.00
#
_symmetry.space_group_name_H-M   'P 1'
#
loop_
_entity.id
_entity.type
_entity.pdbx_description
1 polymer ?
#
loop_
_entity_poly.entity_id
_entity_poly.type
_entity_poly.pdbx_seq_one_letter_code
_entity_poly.pdbx_strand_id
1 'polypeptide(L)'
;MKKGKYLITGCAGFIGSNLVKKMHKNYELILVDDLSEGSVLNLPKELRKKLIKRKIQDIKKLKTNKLNGIFHLAAQSSVPLSLTNFYKSSTNNIESSLKVFEFSKQFSAPIVYASSCAVYGNLSLGNDQKEK
;
A
#
# COMPACT_ATOMS: atom_id res chain seq x y z
N MET A 1 25.54 6.47 -3.86
CA MET A 1 24.90 5.81 -2.68
C MET A 1 23.40 6.02 -2.74
N LYS A 2 22.59 5.11 -2.18
CA LYS A 2 21.13 5.28 -2.12
C LYS A 2 20.76 6.34 -1.08
N LYS A 3 19.78 7.21 -1.41
CA LYS A 3 19.43 8.42 -0.64
C LYS A 3 18.57 8.16 0.61
N GLY A 4 18.10 6.94 0.82
CA GLY A 4 17.25 6.56 1.96
C GLY A 4 16.57 5.22 1.74
N LYS A 5 15.84 4.74 2.77
CA LYS A 5 15.12 3.46 2.78
C LYS A 5 13.62 3.67 3.00
N TYR A 6 12.79 3.09 2.14
CA TYR A 6 11.33 3.27 2.17
C TYR A 6 10.62 1.92 2.18
N LEU A 7 9.55 1.81 2.96
CA LEU A 7 8.59 0.71 2.87
C LEU A 7 7.51 1.08 1.87
N ILE A 8 7.21 0.18 0.93
CA ILE A 8 6.07 0.31 0.01
C ILE A 8 5.21 -0.93 0.17
N THR A 9 3.99 -0.76 0.69
CA THR A 9 2.97 -1.83 0.73
C THR A 9 2.09 -1.72 -0.51
N GLY A 10 1.56 -2.83 -1.03
CA GLY A 10 0.79 -2.81 -2.28
C GLY A 10 1.70 -2.53 -3.48
N CYS A 11 2.98 -2.86 -3.34
CA CYS A 11 4.02 -2.48 -4.29
C CYS A 11 3.88 -3.15 -5.66
N ALA A 12 3.15 -4.27 -5.75
CA ALA A 12 2.90 -4.98 -6.99
C ALA A 12 1.55 -4.60 -7.64
N GLY A 13 0.76 -3.75 -6.98
CA GLY A 13 -0.45 -3.15 -7.53
C GLY A 13 -0.18 -2.04 -8.55
N PHE A 14 -1.25 -1.44 -9.08
CA PHE A 14 -1.17 -0.42 -10.13
C PHE A 14 -0.35 0.81 -9.71
N ILE A 15 -0.75 1.49 -8.62
CA ILE A 15 -0.06 2.69 -8.12
C ILE A 15 1.33 2.33 -7.58
N GLY A 16 1.40 1.29 -6.75
CA GLY A 16 2.64 0.88 -6.09
C GLY A 16 3.75 0.50 -7.06
N SER A 17 3.45 -0.23 -8.13
CA SER A 17 4.47 -0.66 -9.10
C SER A 17 5.05 0.51 -9.90
N ASN A 18 4.24 1.52 -10.22
CA ASN A 18 4.72 2.76 -10.84
C ASN A 18 5.61 3.56 -9.90
N LEU A 19 5.25 3.66 -8.61
CA LEU A 19 6.10 4.28 -7.60
C LEU A 19 7.46 3.55 -7.47
N VAL A 20 7.44 2.22 -7.42
CA VAL A 20 8.66 1.40 -7.38
C VAL A 20 9.55 1.67 -8.60
N LYS A 21 8.98 1.67 -9.82
CA LYS A 21 9.72 1.97 -11.06
C LYS A 21 10.41 3.34 -10.99
N LYS A 22 9.76 4.35 -10.42
CA LYS A 22 10.34 5.70 -10.27
C LYS A 22 11.43 5.79 -9.20
N MET A 23 11.31 5.05 -8.10
CA MET A 23 12.17 5.23 -6.93
C MET A 23 13.36 4.26 -6.82
N HIS A 24 13.26 3.04 -7.34
CA HIS A 24 14.20 1.94 -6.98
C HIS A 24 15.67 2.18 -7.33
N LYS A 25 15.95 3.03 -8.33
CA LYS A 25 17.32 3.42 -8.73
C LYS A 25 18.00 4.30 -7.67
N ASN A 26 17.24 5.18 -7.01
CA ASN A 26 17.78 6.18 -6.09
C ASN A 26 17.65 5.80 -4.61
N TYR A 27 16.71 4.90 -4.28
CA TYR A 27 16.34 4.57 -2.91
C TYR A 27 16.36 3.06 -2.65
N GLU A 28 16.56 2.66 -1.41
CA GLU A 28 16.40 1.28 -0.98
C GLU A 28 14.92 1.05 -0.65
N LEU A 29 14.34 -0.03 -1.19
CA LEU A 29 12.92 -0.28 -1.06
C LEU A 29 12.71 -1.60 -0.34
N ILE A 30 11.88 -1.58 0.69
CA ILE A 30 11.26 -2.76 1.27
C ILE A 30 9.90 -2.91 0.61
N LEU A 31 9.72 -4.00 -0.15
CA LEU A 31 8.57 -4.23 -1.01
C LEU A 31 7.68 -5.28 -0.37
N VAL A 32 6.45 -4.91 -0.02
CA VAL A 32 5.47 -5.81 0.60
C VAL A 32 4.20 -5.84 -0.24
N ASP A 33 3.75 -7.04 -0.60
CA ASP A 33 2.51 -7.28 -1.32
C ASP A 33 2.13 -8.75 -1.15
N ASP A 34 0.86 -9.09 -1.02
CA ASP A 34 0.42 -10.49 -0.95
C ASP A 34 0.07 -11.08 -2.33
N LEU A 35 0.08 -10.25 -3.38
CA LEU A 35 -0.34 -10.57 -4.75
C LEU A 35 -1.81 -10.99 -4.84
N SER A 36 -2.68 -10.48 -3.95
CA SER A 36 -4.13 -10.68 -4.03
C SER A 36 -4.71 -10.05 -5.30
N GLU A 37 -4.38 -8.78 -5.57
CA GLU A 37 -4.77 -8.04 -6.77
C GLU A 37 -3.56 -7.59 -7.63
N GLY A 38 -2.37 -7.61 -7.04
CA GLY A 38 -1.11 -7.22 -7.68
C GLY A 38 -0.46 -8.37 -8.46
N SER A 39 0.52 -8.04 -9.30
CA SER A 39 1.33 -9.03 -10.01
C SER A 39 2.82 -8.74 -9.83
N VAL A 40 3.59 -9.78 -9.51
CA VAL A 40 5.06 -9.68 -9.43
C VAL A 40 5.67 -9.21 -10.76
N LEU A 41 4.98 -9.43 -11.88
CA LEU A 41 5.42 -8.97 -13.20
C LEU A 41 5.43 -7.44 -13.32
N ASN A 42 4.61 -6.74 -12.52
CA ASN A 42 4.55 -5.28 -12.49
C ASN A 42 5.83 -4.65 -11.92
N LEU A 43 6.61 -5.41 -11.14
CA LEU A 43 7.88 -4.98 -10.56
C LEU A 43 9.05 -5.13 -11.56
N PRO A 44 10.05 -4.22 -11.53
CA PRO A 44 11.33 -4.41 -12.21
C PRO A 44 11.94 -5.78 -11.91
N LYS A 45 12.50 -6.43 -12.94
CA LYS A 45 12.94 -7.84 -12.89
C LYS A 45 13.92 -8.11 -11.73
N GLU A 46 14.82 -7.17 -11.47
CA GLU A 46 15.83 -7.20 -10.41
C GLU A 46 15.26 -7.04 -8.98
N LEU A 47 14.02 -6.57 -8.85
CA LEU A 47 13.35 -6.40 -7.54
C LEU A 47 12.38 -7.54 -7.23
N ARG A 48 11.98 -8.35 -8.21
CA ARG A 48 11.00 -9.43 -8.02
C ARG A 48 11.40 -10.39 -6.91
N LYS A 49 12.69 -10.72 -6.80
CA LYS A 49 13.24 -11.59 -5.73
C LYS A 49 13.29 -10.91 -4.35
N LYS A 50 13.13 -9.59 -4.29
CA LYS A 50 13.11 -8.79 -3.04
C LYS A 50 11.70 -8.57 -2.51
N LEU A 51 10.67 -9.00 -3.24
CA LEU A 51 9.29 -8.93 -2.80
C LEU A 51 9.10 -9.80 -1.56
N ILE A 52 8.62 -9.19 -0.49
CA ILE A 52 8.08 -9.90 0.66
C ILE A 52 6.63 -10.26 0.31
N LYS A 53 6.42 -11.48 -0.21
CA LYS A 53 5.10 -11.97 -0.63
C LYS A 53 4.23 -12.33 0.58
N ARG A 54 3.71 -11.33 1.30
CA ARG A 54 2.86 -11.47 2.49
C ARG A 54 1.97 -10.24 2.65
N LYS A 55 0.86 -10.41 3.38
CA LYS A 55 0.09 -9.29 3.89
C LYS A 55 0.92 -8.51 4.90
N ILE A 56 0.78 -7.18 4.90
CA ILE A 56 1.56 -6.33 5.80
C ILE A 56 1.22 -6.62 7.28
N GLN A 57 -0.05 -6.84 7.61
CA GLN A 57 -0.50 -7.16 8.98
C GLN A 57 0.14 -8.43 9.56
N ASP A 58 0.59 -9.36 8.72
CA ASP A 58 1.23 -10.61 9.16
C ASP A 58 2.75 -10.46 9.38
N ILE A 59 3.33 -9.31 9.03
CA ILE A 59 4.75 -9.04 9.22
C ILE A 59 4.98 -8.60 10.67
N LYS A 60 5.69 -9.43 11.43
CA LYS A 60 6.02 -9.14 12.83
C LYS A 60 7.11 -8.08 13.00
N LYS A 61 8.11 -8.07 12.12
CA LYS A 61 9.24 -7.13 12.17
C LYS A 61 9.84 -6.92 10.78
N LEU A 62 10.30 -5.71 10.51
CA LEU A 62 11.10 -5.40 9.33
C LEU A 62 12.57 -5.65 9.63
N LYS A 63 13.31 -6.25 8.69
CA LYS A 63 14.76 -6.47 8.80
C LYS A 63 15.52 -5.18 8.46
N THR A 64 15.27 -4.11 9.20
CA THR A 64 15.94 -2.81 9.06
C THR A 64 15.96 -2.08 10.39
N ASN A 65 16.96 -1.22 10.59
CA ASN A 65 17.08 -0.37 11.77
C ASN A 65 16.57 1.06 11.52
N LYS A 66 16.28 1.42 10.26
CA LYS A 66 15.83 2.76 9.86
C LYS A 66 14.88 2.69 8.68
N LEU A 67 13.89 3.59 8.70
CA LEU A 67 13.06 3.96 7.55
C LEU A 67 13.02 5.48 7.43
N ASN A 68 13.08 5.98 6.21
CA ASN A 68 12.90 7.40 5.89
C ASN A 68 11.45 7.76 5.59
N GLY A 69 10.61 6.77 5.30
CA GLY A 69 9.19 6.96 5.06
C GLY A 69 8.49 5.66 4.66
N ILE A 70 7.17 5.70 4.70
CA ILE A 70 6.29 4.59 4.33
C ILE A 70 5.27 5.07 3.31
N PHE A 71 5.14 4.34 2.20
CA PHE A 71 4.04 4.48 1.25
C PHE A 71 3.08 3.31 1.44
N HIS A 72 1.92 3.58 2.03
CA HIS A 72 0.89 2.58 2.30
C HIS A 72 -0.17 2.57 1.20
N LEU A 73 -0.01 1.64 0.25
CA LEU A 73 -0.88 1.48 -0.92
C LEU A 73 -1.53 0.09 -0.96
N ALA A 74 -1.37 -0.72 0.09
CA ALA A 74 -2.03 -2.02 0.19
C ALA A 74 -3.43 -1.80 0.74
N ALA A 75 -4.46 -2.02 -0.09
CA ALA A 75 -5.85 -1.93 0.31
C ALA A 75 -6.70 -2.76 -0.65
N GLN A 76 -7.86 -3.18 -0.17
CA GLN A 76 -9.01 -3.50 -1.00
C GLN A 76 -9.66 -2.15 -1.38
N SER A 77 -9.75 -1.85 -2.68
CA SER A 77 -10.23 -0.54 -3.18
C SER A 77 -11.61 -0.57 -3.86
N SER A 78 -12.17 -1.75 -4.13
CA SER A 78 -13.45 -1.89 -4.84
C SER A 78 -14.63 -1.69 -3.90
N VAL A 79 -15.38 -0.61 -4.12
CA VAL A 79 -16.64 -0.30 -3.40
C VAL A 79 -17.66 -1.44 -3.52
N PRO A 80 -17.97 -2.00 -4.71
CA PRO A 80 -18.88 -3.13 -4.81
C PRO A 80 -18.47 -4.34 -3.97
N LEU A 81 -17.17 -4.68 -3.96
CA LEU A 81 -16.67 -5.81 -3.15
C LEU A 81 -16.74 -5.51 -1.64
N SER A 82 -16.58 -4.24 -1.23
CA SER A 82 -16.77 -3.86 0.17
C SER A 82 -18.22 -4.01 0.64
N LEU A 83 -19.20 -3.95 -0.27
CA LEU A 83 -20.61 -4.17 0.07
C LEU A 83 -20.93 -5.66 0.16
N THR A 84 -20.44 -6.46 -0.79
CA THR A 84 -20.71 -7.90 -0.82
C THR A 84 -19.91 -8.69 0.21
N ASN A 85 -18.72 -8.21 0.59
CA ASN A 85 -17.85 -8.84 1.58
C ASN A 85 -17.30 -7.83 2.59
N PHE A 86 -18.21 -7.14 3.27
CA PHE A 86 -17.89 -6.06 4.20
C PHE A 86 -16.85 -6.44 5.25
N TYR A 87 -17.08 -7.52 6.00
CA TYR A 87 -16.19 -7.88 7.10
C TYR A 87 -14.76 -8.11 6.61
N LYS A 88 -14.56 -8.94 5.58
CA LYS A 88 -13.21 -9.25 5.08
C LYS A 88 -12.53 -8.03 4.47
N SER A 89 -13.27 -7.23 3.72
CA SER A 89 -12.77 -6.01 3.09
C SER A 89 -12.32 -4.98 4.12
N SER A 90 -13.20 -4.68 5.09
CA SER A 90 -12.94 -3.72 6.16
C SER A 90 -11.80 -4.18 7.06
N THR A 91 -11.81 -5.45 7.49
CA THR A 91 -10.74 -6.02 8.32
C THR A 91 -9.38 -5.91 7.63
N ASN A 92 -9.30 -6.24 6.33
CA ASN A 92 -8.03 -6.12 5.60
C ASN A 92 -7.50 -4.69 5.58
N ASN A 93 -8.34 -3.70 5.30
CA ASN A 93 -7.92 -2.30 5.22
C ASN A 93 -7.56 -1.72 6.59
N ILE A 94 -8.32 -2.06 7.63
CA ILE A 94 -8.09 -1.58 9.00
C ILE A 94 -6.82 -2.21 9.57
N GLU A 95 -6.68 -3.54 9.53
CA GLU A 95 -5.52 -4.24 10.11
C GLU A 95 -4.21 -3.85 9.41
N SER A 96 -4.23 -3.72 8.08
CA SER A 96 -3.05 -3.32 7.32
C SER A 96 -2.62 -1.89 7.68
N SER A 97 -3.57 -0.96 7.83
CA SER A 97 -3.31 0.41 8.28
C SER A 97 -2.74 0.45 9.70
N LEU A 98 -3.35 -0.26 10.64
CA LEU A 98 -2.89 -0.34 12.02
C LEU A 98 -1.45 -0.87 12.11
N LYS A 99 -1.13 -1.92 11.35
CA LYS A 99 0.24 -2.46 11.30
C LYS A 99 1.23 -1.45 10.73
N VAL A 100 0.86 -0.71 9.69
CA VAL A 100 1.73 0.33 9.13
C VAL A 100 1.94 1.47 10.12
N PHE A 101 0.91 1.88 10.85
CA PHE A 101 1.01 2.93 11.87
C PHE A 101 1.91 2.49 13.04
N GLU A 102 1.84 1.20 13.42
CA GLU A 102 2.77 0.61 14.38
C GLU A 102 4.23 0.70 13.88
N PHE A 103 4.51 0.35 12.62
CA PHE A 103 5.84 0.50 12.04
C PHE A 103 6.28 1.97 11.95
N SER A 104 5.39 2.88 11.56
CA SER A 104 5.70 4.31 11.54
C SER A 104 6.14 4.81 12.91
N LYS A 105 5.39 4.47 13.97
CA LYS A 105 5.76 4.78 15.35
C LYS A 105 7.12 4.17 15.73
N GLN A 106 7.32 2.88 15.43
CA GLN A 106 8.56 2.17 15.75
C GLN A 106 9.79 2.83 15.11
N PHE A 107 9.69 3.24 13.84
CA PHE A 107 10.81 3.79 13.08
C PHE A 107 10.86 5.32 13.08
N SER A 108 9.91 6.00 13.74
CA SER A 108 9.70 7.45 13.64
C SER A 108 9.67 7.93 12.19
N ALA A 109 9.00 7.17 11.32
CA ALA A 109 9.00 7.39 9.88
C ALA A 109 7.66 7.98 9.42
N PRO A 110 7.66 9.05 8.60
CA PRO A 110 6.43 9.64 8.07
C PRO A 110 5.71 8.68 7.12
N ILE A 111 4.39 8.84 6.99
CA ILE A 111 3.52 7.99 6.17
C ILE A 111 2.83 8.83 5.10
N VAL A 112 2.80 8.29 3.89
CA VAL A 112 1.83 8.67 2.85
C VAL A 112 0.96 7.44 2.63
N TYR A 113 -0.35 7.56 2.87
CA TYR A 113 -1.31 6.47 2.65
C TYR A 113 -2.34 6.85 1.61
N ALA A 114 -2.80 5.87 0.84
CA ALA A 114 -3.87 6.06 -0.13
C ALA A 114 -5.24 6.07 0.57
N SER A 115 -5.86 7.25 0.67
CA SER A 115 -7.28 7.38 1.01
C SER A 115 -8.15 7.23 -0.25
N SER A 116 -9.44 7.55 -0.16
CA SER A 116 -10.38 7.48 -1.27
C SER A 116 -11.35 8.65 -1.25
N CYS A 117 -11.80 9.12 -2.42
CA CYS A 117 -12.91 10.06 -2.53
C CYS A 117 -14.23 9.47 -2.01
N ALA A 118 -14.35 8.14 -1.91
CA ALA A 118 -15.54 7.48 -1.37
C ALA A 118 -15.87 7.90 0.08
N VAL A 119 -14.91 8.46 0.83
CA VAL A 119 -15.16 9.02 2.17
C VAL A 119 -16.12 10.20 2.17
N TYR A 120 -16.27 10.89 1.03
CA TYR A 120 -17.23 11.98 0.89
C TYR A 120 -18.68 11.49 0.81
N GLY A 121 -18.90 10.22 0.45
CA GLY A 121 -20.24 9.66 0.33
C GLY A 121 -21.11 10.40 -0.70
N ASN A 122 -22.35 10.70 -0.32
CA ASN A 122 -23.35 11.31 -1.22
C ASN A 122 -23.38 12.84 -1.08
N LEU A 123 -22.33 13.52 -1.56
CA LEU A 123 -22.34 14.98 -1.67
C LEU A 123 -23.43 15.45 -2.66
N SER A 124 -23.97 16.64 -2.41
CA SER A 124 -24.98 17.27 -3.27
C SER A 124 -24.42 17.76 -4.60
N LEU A 125 -23.11 18.04 -4.66
CA LEU A 125 -22.34 18.44 -5.83
C LEU A 125 -21.46 17.27 -6.32
N GLY A 126 -21.35 17.07 -7.64
CA GLY A 126 -20.55 15.98 -8.22
C GLY A 126 -21.23 14.60 -8.14
N ASN A 127 -22.56 14.56 -8.23
CA ASN A 127 -23.30 13.31 -8.23
C ASN A 127 -23.37 12.73 -9.66
N ASP A 128 -22.56 11.70 -9.93
CA ASP A 128 -22.49 10.98 -11.20
C ASP A 128 -23.83 10.35 -11.65
N GLN A 129 -24.84 10.28 -10.79
CA GLN A 129 -26.19 9.83 -11.15
C GLN A 129 -27.08 10.95 -11.73
N LYS A 130 -26.77 12.23 -11.48
CA LYS A 130 -27.54 13.35 -12.02
C LYS A 130 -27.12 13.78 -13.42
N GLU A 131 -25.95 13.33 -13.89
CA GLU A 131 -25.41 13.66 -15.22
C GLU A 131 -25.49 12.51 -16.23
N LYS A 132 -26.39 11.53 -16.02
CA LYS A 132 -26.69 10.47 -16.99
C LYS A 132 -28.00 10.68 -17.72
#